data_AF-M2PMB2-F1
#
_entry.id   AF-M2PMB2-F1
#
_cell.length_a   1.000
_cell.length_b   1.000
_cell.length_c   1.000
_cell.angle_alpha   90.00
_cell.angle_beta   90.00
_cell.angle_gamma   90.00
#
_symmetry.space_group_name_H-M   'P 1'
#
loop_
_entity.id
_entity.type
_entity.pdbx_description
1 polymer ?
#
loop_
_entity_poly.entity_id
_entity_poly.type
_entity_poly.pdbx_seq_one_letter_code
_entity_poly.pdbx_strand_id
1 'polypeptide(L)'
;PRFKDPRVFDGSPSSVDPFLAELENALYLQRRSIMTGYEKSLYLSTWLKDGSPKSWFFALQKTNPDLLLDFDELLKDFRKHFGDTDFVNSQMRKIRKLKQTSSAAKYASQFREILAHLPMQE
;
A
#
# COMPACT_ATOMS: atom_id res chain seq x y z
N PRO A 1 1.66 8.15 -24.85
CA PRO A 1 2.38 7.11 -24.06
C PRO A 1 1.39 6.32 -23.21
N ARG A 2 1.38 4.98 -23.32
CA ARG A 2 0.55 4.13 -22.47
C ARG A 2 1.32 3.85 -21.19
N PHE A 3 0.90 4.46 -20.09
CA PHE A 3 1.52 4.26 -18.78
C PHE A 3 1.11 2.90 -18.22
N LYS A 4 1.97 2.29 -17.40
CA LYS A 4 1.70 0.98 -16.79
C LYS A 4 0.51 1.12 -15.84
N ASP A 5 -0.49 0.26 -16.05
CA ASP A 5 -1.63 0.17 -15.15
C ASP A 5 -1.23 -0.50 -13.82
N PRO A 6 -1.91 -0.18 -12.70
CA PRO A 6 -1.69 -0.83 -11.43
C PRO A 6 -1.94 -2.35 -11.50
N ARG A 7 -1.27 -3.12 -10.64
CA ARG A 7 -1.69 -4.50 -10.38
C ARG A 7 -3.09 -4.53 -9.77
N VAL A 8 -3.79 -5.65 -9.99
CA VAL A 8 -5.02 -5.94 -9.24
C VAL A 8 -4.64 -6.36 -7.82
N PHE A 9 -5.23 -5.73 -6.81
CA PHE A 9 -5.02 -6.05 -5.41
C PHE A 9 -5.76 -7.33 -5.03
N ASP A 10 -5.03 -8.30 -4.49
CA ASP A 10 -5.48 -9.65 -4.20
C ASP A 10 -5.99 -9.87 -2.78
N GLY A 11 -5.86 -8.86 -1.90
CA GLY A 11 -6.19 -8.98 -0.47
C GLY A 11 -5.01 -9.39 0.41
N SER A 12 -3.82 -9.64 -0.16
CA SER A 12 -2.65 -10.03 0.61
C SER A 12 -1.98 -8.83 1.30
N PRO A 13 -1.61 -8.95 2.59
CA PRO A 13 -0.83 -7.92 3.28
C PRO A 13 0.50 -7.58 2.60
N SER A 14 1.18 -8.57 2.01
CA SER A 14 2.43 -8.34 1.27
C SER A 14 2.26 -7.55 -0.03
N SER A 15 1.03 -7.45 -0.53
CA SER A 15 0.69 -6.74 -1.78
C SER A 15 0.27 -5.29 -1.53
N VAL A 16 0.05 -4.86 -0.28
CA VAL A 16 -0.47 -3.52 0.06
C VAL A 16 0.44 -2.41 -0.45
N ASP A 17 1.69 -2.34 0.01
CA ASP A 17 2.61 -1.27 -0.39
C ASP A 17 2.90 -1.26 -1.89
N PRO A 18 3.22 -2.40 -2.54
CA PRO A 18 3.41 -2.44 -3.98
C PRO A 18 2.18 -1.99 -4.77
N PHE A 19 0.97 -2.35 -4.32
CA PHE A 19 -0.27 -1.94 -4.97
C PHE A 19 -0.49 -0.43 -4.86
N LEU A 20 -0.37 0.14 -3.65
CA LEU A 20 -0.60 1.57 -3.44
C LEU A 20 0.41 2.43 -4.20
N ALA A 21 1.68 2.04 -4.23
CA ALA A 21 2.70 2.73 -5.00
C ALA A 21 2.40 2.71 -6.52
N GLU A 22 1.94 1.58 -7.06
CA GLU A 22 1.56 1.48 -8.47
C GLU A 22 0.28 2.30 -8.77
N LEU A 23 -0.69 2.31 -7.85
CA LEU A 23 -1.91 3.10 -7.96
C LEU A 23 -1.62 4.61 -7.99
N GLU A 24 -0.79 5.09 -7.07
CA GLU A 24 -0.37 6.50 -7.00
C GLU A 24 0.41 6.92 -8.26
N ASN A 25 1.32 6.07 -8.73
CA ASN A 25 2.02 6.29 -10.00
C ASN A 25 1.05 6.39 -11.18
N ALA A 26 0.04 5.53 -11.25
CA ALA A 26 -0.97 5.57 -12.31
C ALA A 26 -1.81 6.86 -12.24
N LEU A 27 -2.23 7.28 -11.05
CA LEU A 27 -2.94 8.54 -10.84
C LEU A 27 -2.09 9.75 -11.29
N TYR A 28 -0.81 9.75 -10.95
CA TYR A 28 0.12 10.82 -11.32
C TYR A 28 0.39 10.86 -12.84
N LEU A 29 0.81 9.73 -13.41
CA LEU A 29 1.26 9.64 -14.79
C LEU A 29 0.13 9.78 -15.80
N GLN A 30 -1.07 9.29 -15.49
CA GLN A 30 -2.25 9.46 -16.34
C GLN A 30 -2.84 10.88 -16.26
N ARG A 31 -2.17 11.83 -15.57
CA ARG A 31 -2.63 13.20 -15.32
C ARG A 31 -4.02 13.25 -14.68
N ARG A 32 -4.33 12.26 -13.84
CA ARG A 32 -5.57 12.19 -13.06
C ARG A 32 -5.53 13.08 -11.82
N SER A 33 -4.60 14.06 -11.78
CA SER A 33 -4.41 14.99 -10.67
C SER A 33 -5.61 15.92 -10.43
N ILE A 34 -6.54 16.01 -11.39
CA ILE A 34 -7.76 16.83 -11.31
C ILE A 34 -8.94 16.03 -10.71
N MET A 35 -8.79 14.72 -10.51
CA MET A 35 -9.84 13.90 -9.91
C MET A 35 -10.08 14.31 -8.46
N THR A 36 -11.35 14.43 -8.10
CA THR A 36 -11.82 14.57 -6.72
C THR A 36 -11.42 13.34 -5.89
N GLY A 37 -11.44 13.46 -4.56
CA GLY A 37 -11.16 12.31 -3.68
C GLY A 37 -12.08 11.12 -3.96
N TYR A 38 -13.37 11.37 -4.18
CA TYR A 38 -14.34 10.34 -4.55
C TYR A 38 -14.01 9.63 -5.86
N GLU A 39 -13.64 10.39 -6.90
CA GLU A 39 -13.26 9.79 -8.17
C GLU A 39 -11.98 8.93 -8.06
N LYS A 40 -11.01 9.35 -7.24
CA LYS A 40 -9.81 8.53 -6.95
C LYS A 40 -10.18 7.25 -6.20
N SER A 41 -11.11 7.33 -5.24
CA SER A 41 -11.64 6.19 -4.50
C SER A 41 -12.33 5.19 -5.43
N LEU A 42 -13.15 5.66 -6.38
CA LEU A 42 -13.73 4.82 -7.43
C LEU A 42 -12.66 4.22 -8.35
N TYR A 43 -11.62 4.97 -8.69
CA TYR A 43 -10.53 4.42 -9.49
C TYR A 43 -9.81 3.28 -8.75
N LEU A 44 -9.51 3.45 -7.46
CA LEU A 44 -8.96 2.39 -6.61
C LEU A 44 -9.83 1.14 -6.67
N SER A 45 -11.15 1.28 -6.57
CA SER A 45 -12.07 0.13 -6.53
C SER A 45 -12.05 -0.71 -7.81
N THR A 46 -11.68 -0.12 -8.97
CA THR A 46 -11.55 -0.86 -10.24
C THR A 46 -10.39 -1.85 -10.24
N TRP A 47 -9.41 -1.65 -9.36
CA TRP A 47 -8.22 -2.51 -9.22
C TRP A 47 -8.32 -3.50 -8.06
N LEU A 48 -9.50 -3.64 -7.43
CA LEU A 48 -9.72 -4.62 -6.38
C LEU A 48 -10.19 -5.95 -6.97
N LYS A 49 -9.60 -7.07 -6.53
CA LYS A 49 -10.09 -8.40 -6.86
C LYS A 49 -11.45 -8.66 -6.21
N ASP A 50 -12.27 -9.49 -6.86
CA ASP A 50 -13.50 -10.01 -6.25
C ASP A 50 -13.22 -10.75 -4.94
N GLY A 51 -14.20 -10.73 -4.03
CA GLY A 51 -14.07 -11.30 -2.68
C GLY A 51 -13.82 -10.22 -1.63
N SER A 52 -12.90 -10.49 -0.70
CA SER A 52 -12.65 -9.61 0.46
C SER A 52 -12.33 -8.15 0.07
N PRO A 53 -11.45 -7.86 -0.92
CA PRO A 53 -11.13 -6.49 -1.30
C PRO A 53 -12.34 -5.67 -1.75
N LYS A 54 -13.10 -6.16 -2.75
CA LYS A 54 -14.32 -5.47 -3.19
C LYS A 54 -15.40 -5.43 -2.10
N SER A 55 -15.53 -6.48 -1.29
CA SER A 55 -16.52 -6.50 -0.20
C SER A 55 -16.25 -5.42 0.85
N TRP A 56 -14.98 -5.19 1.21
CA TRP A 56 -14.58 -4.08 2.08
C TRP A 56 -14.98 -2.72 1.49
N PHE A 57 -14.68 -2.49 0.20
CA PHE A 57 -15.03 -1.23 -0.45
C PHE A 57 -16.55 -1.01 -0.51
N PHE A 58 -17.33 -2.04 -0.84
CA PHE A 58 -18.79 -1.97 -0.83
C PHE A 58 -19.38 -1.78 0.56
N ALA A 59 -18.73 -2.31 1.61
CA ALA A 59 -19.12 -2.05 2.98
C ALA A 59 -18.92 -0.56 3.30
N LEU A 60 -17.76 0.01 2.97
CA LEU A 60 -17.49 1.44 3.16
C LEU A 60 -18.51 2.35 2.47
N GLN A 61 -18.90 2.03 1.23
CA GLN A 61 -19.96 2.77 0.52
C GLN A 61 -21.28 2.84 1.30
N LYS A 62 -21.58 1.82 2.12
CA LYS A 62 -22.81 1.74 2.91
C LYS A 62 -22.66 2.31 4.32
N THR A 63 -21.50 2.12 4.95
CA THR A 63 -21.31 2.41 6.37
C THR A 63 -20.58 3.72 6.63
N ASN A 64 -19.71 4.15 5.72
CA ASN A 64 -18.91 5.36 5.86
C ASN A 64 -18.58 5.99 4.49
N PRO A 65 -19.60 6.51 3.77
CA PRO A 65 -19.39 7.08 2.44
C PRO A 65 -18.49 8.32 2.45
N ASP A 66 -18.43 9.06 3.56
CA ASP A 66 -17.60 10.26 3.70
C ASP A 66 -16.11 9.93 3.60
N LEU A 67 -15.69 8.74 4.05
CA LEU A 67 -14.31 8.27 3.87
C LEU A 67 -13.91 8.18 2.40
N LEU A 68 -14.86 7.97 1.49
CA LEU A 68 -14.57 7.91 0.06
C LEU A 68 -14.28 9.29 -0.52
N LEU A 69 -14.68 10.37 0.14
CA LEU A 69 -14.42 11.75 -0.28
C LEU A 69 -12.99 12.18 0.05
N ASP A 70 -12.36 11.56 1.06
CA ASP A 70 -10.97 11.80 1.46
C ASP A 70 -10.10 10.60 1.07
N PHE A 71 -9.41 10.74 -0.06
CA PHE A 71 -8.60 9.66 -0.60
C PHE A 71 -7.43 9.30 0.32
N ASP A 72 -6.81 10.27 1.00
CA ASP A 72 -5.66 10.00 1.86
C ASP A 72 -6.09 9.23 3.12
N GLU A 73 -7.26 9.57 3.68
CA GLU A 73 -7.83 8.81 4.80
C GLU A 73 -8.29 7.40 4.37
N LEU A 74 -8.84 7.26 3.16
CA LEU A 74 -9.15 5.95 2.58
C LEU A 74 -7.89 5.07 2.47
N LEU A 75 -6.76 5.64 2.04
CA LEU A 75 -5.49 4.90 1.96
C LEU A 75 -4.98 4.44 3.33
N LYS A 76 -5.18 5.25 4.38
CA LYS A 76 -4.85 4.85 5.75
C LYS A 76 -5.75 3.71 6.23
N ASP A 77 -7.07 3.79 5.99
CA ASP A 77 -7.99 2.71 6.35
C ASP A 77 -7.67 1.42 5.58
N PHE A 78 -7.35 1.54 4.29
CA PHE A 78 -6.91 0.42 3.46
C PHE A 78 -5.67 -0.27 4.05
N ARG A 79 -4.64 0.51 4.42
CA ARG A 79 -3.42 0.00 5.07
C ARG A 79 -3.74 -0.64 6.43
N LYS A 80 -4.67 -0.07 7.19
CA LYS A 80 -5.10 -0.63 8.48
C LYS A 80 -5.86 -1.95 8.31
N HIS A 81 -6.70 -2.07 7.28
CA HIS A 81 -7.55 -3.23 7.05
C HIS A 81 -6.77 -4.40 6.43
N PHE A 82 -5.95 -4.13 5.42
CA PHE A 82 -5.23 -5.16 4.67
C PHE A 82 -3.76 -5.28 5.03
N GLY A 83 -3.17 -4.29 5.69
CA GLY A 83 -1.76 -4.32 6.07
C GLY A 83 -1.46 -5.38 7.13
N ASP A 84 -0.18 -5.70 7.24
CA ASP A 84 0.29 -6.64 8.25
C ASP A 84 0.37 -5.92 9.61
N THR A 85 -0.57 -6.24 10.51
CA THR A 85 -0.59 -5.71 11.89
C THR A 85 0.69 -6.03 12.67
N ASP A 86 1.45 -7.05 12.29
CA ASP A 86 2.72 -7.42 12.90
C ASP A 86 3.93 -6.98 12.05
N PHE A 87 3.73 -6.10 11.06
CA PHE A 87 4.76 -5.71 10.09
C PHE A 87 6.01 -5.11 10.75
N VAL A 88 5.83 -4.19 11.70
CA VAL A 88 6.94 -3.55 12.42
C VAL A 88 7.74 -4.61 13.18
N ASN A 89 7.07 -5.49 13.91
CA ASN A 89 7.73 -6.57 14.63
C ASN A 89 8.39 -7.56 13.67
N SER A 90 7.79 -7.84 12.51
CA SER A 90 8.35 -8.72 11.50
C SER A 90 9.63 -8.15 10.90
N GLN A 91 9.67 -6.84 10.60
CA GLN A 91 10.88 -6.13 10.19
C GLN A 91 11.93 -6.12 11.31
N MET A 92 11.55 -5.85 12.57
CA MET A 92 12.47 -5.92 13.71
C MET A 92 13.07 -7.32 13.90
N ARG A 93 12.28 -8.38 13.70
CA ARG A 93 12.78 -9.76 13.70
C ARG A 93 13.75 -10.02 12.55
N LYS A 94 13.53 -9.43 11.37
CA LYS A 94 14.49 -9.50 10.25
C LYS A 94 15.81 -8.81 10.61
N ILE A 95 15.77 -7.61 11.21
CA ILE A 95 16.98 -6.92 11.69
C ILE A 95 17.75 -7.79 12.68
N ARG A 96 17.07 -8.33 13.70
CA ARG A 96 17.70 -9.20 14.71
C ARG A 96 18.34 -10.46 14.13
N LYS A 97 17.81 -10.97 13.01
CA LYS A 97 18.34 -12.15 12.30
C LYS A 97 19.36 -11.80 11.22
N LEU A 98 19.46 -10.53 10.82
CA LEU A 98 20.34 -10.10 9.73
C LEU A 98 21.80 -10.24 10.19
N LYS A 99 22.56 -11.10 9.50
CA LYS A 99 23.99 -11.32 9.73
C LYS A 99 24.75 -11.05 8.45
N GLN A 100 25.94 -10.46 8.56
CA GLN A 100 26.84 -10.31 7.42
C GLN A 100 27.46 -11.67 7.08
N THR A 101 26.83 -12.39 6.15
CA THR A 101 27.31 -13.69 5.65
C THR A 101 28.11 -13.58 4.35
N SER A 102 28.22 -12.37 3.80
CA SER A 102 28.93 -12.09 2.54
C SER A 102 29.58 -10.70 2.60
N SER A 103 29.43 -9.87 1.56
CA SER A 103 30.01 -8.53 1.54
C SER A 103 29.28 -7.59 2.51
N ALA A 104 30.04 -6.67 3.12
CA ALA A 104 29.49 -5.60 3.95
C ALA A 104 28.49 -4.74 3.16
N ALA A 105 28.75 -4.52 1.86
CA ALA A 105 27.84 -3.80 0.98
C ALA A 105 26.46 -4.47 0.86
N LYS A 106 26.41 -5.81 0.71
CA LYS A 106 25.14 -6.55 0.64
C LYS A 106 24.39 -6.47 1.97
N TYR A 107 25.10 -6.64 3.09
CA TYR A 107 24.52 -6.46 4.41
C TYR A 107 23.91 -5.05 4.59
N ALA A 108 24.68 -4.01 4.26
CA ALA A 108 24.23 -2.62 4.40
C ALA A 108 23.02 -2.31 3.52
N SER A 109 22.95 -2.84 2.30
CA SER A 109 21.77 -2.69 1.44
C SER A 109 20.53 -3.37 2.01
N GLN A 110 20.65 -4.62 2.49
CA GLN A 110 19.54 -5.32 3.14
C GLN A 110 19.08 -4.64 4.43
N PHE A 111 20.02 -4.13 5.22
CA PHE A 111 19.71 -3.40 6.44
C PHE A 111 18.93 -2.11 6.15
N ARG A 112 19.36 -1.33 5.15
CA ARG A 112 18.66 -0.11 4.72
C ARG A 112 17.26 -0.39 4.18
N GLU A 113 17.10 -1.48 3.43
CA GLU A 113 15.79 -1.90 2.92
C GLU A 113 14.81 -2.19 4.06
N ILE A 114 15.25 -2.91 5.10
CA ILE A 114 14.41 -3.21 6.26
C ILE A 114 14.11 -1.94 7.08
N LEU A 115 15.09 -1.04 7.22
CA LEU A 115 14.91 0.23 7.94
C LEU A 115 13.89 1.17 7.30
N ALA A 116 13.81 1.20 5.97
CA ALA A 116 12.85 2.04 5.24
C ALA A 116 11.37 1.73 5.58
N HIS A 117 11.13 0.57 6.17
CA HIS A 117 9.82 0.06 6.56
C HIS A 117 9.49 0.27 8.05
N LEU A 118 10.42 0.82 8.84
CA LEU A 118 10.23 1.06 10.26
C LEU A 118 9.96 2.54 10.53
N PRO A 119 9.05 2.88 11.47
CA PRO A 119 8.86 4.26 11.86
C PRO A 119 10.15 4.78 12.51
N MET A 120 10.73 5.86 11.95
CA MET A 120 11.82 6.56 12.62
C MET A 120 11.22 7.31 13.82
N GLN A 121 11.59 6.91 15.03
CA GLN A 121 11.36 7.74 16.22
C GLN A 121 12.47 8.80 16.21
N GLU A 122 12.11 10.06 15.99
CA GLU A 122 12.92 11.23 16.36
C GLU A 122 12.72 11.57 17.84
#